data_AF-A0A2P5PAC0-F1
#
_entry.id   AF-A0A2P5PAC0-F1
#
_cell.length_a   1.000
_cell.length_b   1.000
_cell.length_c   1.000
_cell.angle_alpha   90.00
_cell.angle_beta   90.00
_cell.angle_gamma   90.00
#
_symmetry.space_group_name_H-M   'P 1'
#
loop_
_entity.id
_entity.type
_entity.pdbx_description
1 polymer ?
#
loop_
_entity_poly.entity_id
_entity_poly.type
_entity_poly.pdbx_seq_one_letter_code
_entity_poly.pdbx_strand_id
1 'polypeptide(L)'
;MNNKNIPLFSFWGIVQILLGLGAVGVLTAKMIWGLGAVTNLSDNWPWGLWVAFDVGIYIASAAGGFVLAALVYIFKIEAFRPLVKPAILIAALGYTIGALGIAVDLGRSPLIIHPLWMWQP
;
A
#
# COMPACT_ATOMS: atom_id res chain seq x y z
N MET A 1 -22.04 20.47 -10.87
CA MET A 1 -21.14 20.55 -9.70
C MET A 1 -21.94 20.12 -8.47
N ASN A 2 -21.90 18.83 -8.13
CA ASN A 2 -22.72 18.27 -7.04
C ASN A 2 -21.88 18.27 -5.76
N ASN A 3 -21.92 19.37 -5.02
CA ASN A 3 -21.24 19.48 -3.73
C ASN A 3 -22.10 18.77 -2.68
N LYS A 4 -22.09 17.43 -2.72
CA LYS A 4 -22.63 16.62 -1.61
C LYS A 4 -21.66 16.80 -0.45
N ASN A 5 -21.97 17.78 0.40
CA ASN A 5 -21.40 17.89 1.74
C ASN A 5 -21.82 16.63 2.51
N ILE A 6 -21.08 15.54 2.33
CA ILE A 6 -21.20 14.35 3.17
C ILE A 6 -20.92 14.83 4.60
N PRO A 7 -21.91 14.79 5.51
CA PRO A 7 -21.66 15.26 6.86
C PRO A 7 -20.55 14.39 7.46
N LEU A 8 -19.57 15.02 8.11
CA LEU A 8 -18.43 14.33 8.74
C LEU A 8 -18.90 13.23 9.72
N PHE A 9 -20.08 13.43 10.32
CA PHE A 9 -20.77 12.50 11.22
C PHE A 9 -21.86 11.65 10.52
N SER A 10 -21.84 11.52 9.20
CA SER A 10 -22.61 10.50 8.50
C SER A 10 -22.18 9.10 8.98
N PHE A 11 -23.05 8.09 8.88
CA PHE A 11 -22.71 6.69 9.14
C PHE A 11 -21.37 6.30 8.46
N TRP A 12 -21.19 6.67 7.19
CA TRP A 12 -19.97 6.43 6.44
C TRP A 12 -18.76 7.23 6.94
N GLY A 13 -18.98 8.47 7.40
CA GLY A 13 -17.93 9.31 7.99
C GLY A 13 -17.43 8.76 9.32
N ILE A 14 -18.35 8.28 10.17
CA ILE A 14 -18.01 7.63 11.45
C ILE A 14 -17.21 6.34 11.21
N VAL A 15 -17.63 5.51 10.25
CA VAL A 15 -16.89 4.30 9.89
C VAL A 15 -15.48 4.63 9.41
N GLN A 16 -15.30 5.66 8.57
CA GLN A 16 -13.98 6.10 8.12
C GLN A 16 -13.10 6.61 9.27
N ILE A 17 -13.68 7.36 10.21
CA ILE A 17 -12.96 7.85 11.39
C ILE A 17 -12.51 6.68 12.28
N LEU A 18 -13.38 5.70 12.50
CA LEU A 18 -13.03 4.51 13.30
C LEU A 18 -11.93 3.67 12.62
N LEU A 19 -12.01 3.49 11.30
CA LEU A 19 -10.95 2.81 10.54
C LEU A 19 -9.62 3.59 10.60
N GLY A 20 -9.67 4.93 10.48
CA GLY A 20 -8.49 5.78 10.61
C GLY A 20 -7.86 5.70 12.01
N LEU A 21 -8.67 5.76 13.06
CA LEU A 21 -8.21 5.59 14.44
C LEU A 21 -7.63 4.19 14.69
N GLY A 22 -8.26 3.15 14.14
CA GLY A 22 -7.76 1.78 14.19
C GLY A 22 -6.41 1.65 13.50
N ALA A 23 -6.24 2.24 12.31
CA ALA A 23 -4.96 2.25 11.60
C ALA A 23 -3.85 2.95 12.41
N VAL A 24 -4.14 4.11 13.02
CA VAL A 24 -3.19 4.80 13.91
C VAL A 24 -2.87 3.97 15.16
N GLY A 25 -3.87 3.31 15.74
CA GLY A 25 -3.69 2.41 16.89
C GLY A 25 -2.79 1.22 16.57
N VAL A 26 -2.97 0.60 15.40
CA VAL A 26 -2.14 -0.50 14.89
C VAL A 26 -0.69 -0.03 14.66
N LEU A 27 -0.50 1.14 14.05
CA LEU A 27 0.83 1.71 13.78
C LEU A 27 1.59 2.04 15.08
N THR A 28 0.89 2.61 16.08
CA THR A 28 1.49 2.95 17.38
C THR A 28 1.77 1.71 18.21
N ALA A 29 0.84 0.74 18.26
CA ALA A 29 1.06 -0.55 18.91
C ALA A 29 2.27 -1.30 18.31
N LYS A 30 2.46 -1.23 16.99
CA LYS A 30 3.62 -1.83 16.31
C LYS A 30 4.94 -1.20 16.77
N MET A 31 4.98 0.12 16.92
CA MET A 31 6.18 0.83 17.39
C MET A 31 6.56 0.50 18.84
N ILE A 32 5.58 0.18 19.69
CA ILE A 32 5.79 -0.04 21.13
C ILE A 32 5.96 -1.53 21.47
N TRP A 33 5.17 -2.41 20.84
CA TRP A 33 5.11 -3.85 21.16
C TRP A 33 5.68 -4.76 20.06
N GLY A 34 6.16 -4.18 18.95
CA GLY A 34 6.74 -4.93 17.84
C GLY A 34 5.71 -5.54 16.89
N LEU A 35 6.18 -6.14 15.78
CA LEU A 35 5.29 -6.73 14.77
C LEU A 35 4.48 -7.91 15.31
N GLY A 36 5.09 -8.79 16.11
CA GLY A 36 4.44 -10.01 16.61
C GLY A 36 3.14 -9.75 17.40
N ALA A 37 3.08 -8.65 18.16
CA ALA A 37 1.91 -8.30 18.96
C ALA A 37 0.71 -7.81 18.12
N VAL A 38 0.96 -7.30 16.92
CA VAL A 38 -0.04 -6.64 16.08
C VAL A 38 -0.52 -7.54 14.94
N THR A 39 0.35 -8.40 14.44
CA THR A 39 0.08 -9.23 13.26
C THR A 39 0.05 -10.73 13.56
N ASN A 40 0.31 -11.13 14.82
CA ASN A 40 0.42 -12.54 15.25
C ASN A 40 1.42 -13.33 14.37
N LEU A 41 2.48 -12.65 13.93
CA LEU A 41 3.57 -13.26 13.18
C LEU A 41 4.47 -14.05 14.13
N SER A 42 4.94 -15.21 13.67
CA SER A 42 5.91 -16.06 14.37
C SER A 42 7.16 -16.22 13.52
N ASP A 43 8.28 -16.64 14.12
CA ASP A 43 9.54 -16.84 13.40
C ASP A 43 9.43 -17.89 12.26
N ASN A 44 8.47 -18.81 12.37
CA ASN A 44 8.17 -19.79 11.32
C ASN A 44 7.35 -19.20 10.15
N TRP A 45 6.61 -18.11 10.38
CA TRP A 45 5.74 -17.46 9.41
C TRP A 45 5.94 -15.93 9.42
N PRO A 46 7.12 -15.45 9.01
CA PRO A 46 7.53 -14.05 9.17
C PRO A 46 6.86 -13.09 8.18
N TRP A 47 6.05 -13.59 7.23
CA TRP A 47 5.35 -12.75 6.25
C TRP A 47 3.84 -12.67 6.54
N GLY A 48 3.27 -13.73 7.12
CA GLY A 48 1.86 -13.85 7.48
C GLY A 48 0.89 -13.41 6.37
N LEU A 49 -0.34 -13.06 6.79
CA LEU A 49 -1.34 -12.49 5.89
C LEU A 49 -1.03 -11.03 5.51
N TRP A 50 -0.29 -10.34 6.38
CA TRP A 50 -0.03 -8.92 6.28
C TRP A 50 0.82 -8.56 5.06
N VAL A 51 2.02 -9.14 4.93
CA VAL A 51 2.92 -8.88 3.80
C VAL A 51 2.35 -9.50 2.52
N ALA A 52 1.67 -10.65 2.63
CA ALA A 52 1.03 -11.30 1.49
C ALA A 52 -0.08 -10.43 0.86
N PHE A 53 -0.84 -9.70 1.67
CA PHE A 53 -1.83 -8.76 1.18
C PHE A 53 -1.18 -7.51 0.58
N ASP A 54 -0.21 -6.92 1.29
CA ASP A 54 0.46 -5.70 0.83
C ASP A 54 1.19 -5.91 -0.50
N VAL A 55 2.12 -6.87 -0.52
CA VAL A 55 2.93 -7.19 -1.70
C VAL A 55 2.06 -7.86 -2.77
N GLY A 56 1.24 -8.84 -2.39
CA GLY A 56 0.52 -9.67 -3.34
C GLY A 56 -0.56 -8.90 -4.10
N ILE A 57 -1.34 -8.05 -3.44
CA ILE A 57 -2.48 -7.39 -4.10
C ILE A 57 -2.06 -6.05 -4.69
N TYR A 58 -1.36 -5.20 -3.93
CA TYR A 58 -1.03 -3.86 -4.42
C TYR A 58 0.04 -3.89 -5.50
N ILE A 59 1.11 -4.68 -5.34
CA ILE A 59 2.18 -4.74 -6.34
C ILE A 59 1.72 -5.49 -7.59
N ALA A 60 0.94 -6.56 -7.46
CA ALA A 60 0.39 -7.25 -8.64
C ALA A 60 -0.55 -6.32 -9.44
N SER A 61 -1.38 -5.54 -8.75
CA SER A 61 -2.22 -4.53 -9.39
C SER A 61 -1.38 -3.45 -10.09
N ALA A 62 -0.27 -3.05 -9.49
CA ALA A 62 0.64 -2.09 -10.11
C ALA A 62 1.31 -2.63 -11.36
N ALA A 63 1.79 -3.89 -11.31
CA ALA A 63 2.38 -4.58 -12.46
C ALA A 63 1.41 -4.65 -13.65
N GLY A 64 0.14 -4.98 -13.39
CA GLY A 64 -0.91 -4.98 -14.43
C GLY A 64 -1.08 -3.61 -15.10
N GLY A 65 -1.02 -2.53 -14.33
CA GLY A 65 -1.08 -1.17 -14.86
C GLY A 65 0.11 -0.80 -15.76
N PHE A 66 1.33 -1.20 -15.37
CA PHE A 66 2.53 -0.99 -16.19
C PHE A 66 2.53 -1.83 -17.46
N VAL A 67 2.06 -3.08 -17.42
CA VAL A 67 1.92 -3.93 -18.60
C VAL A 67 0.96 -3.30 -19.60
N LEU A 68 -0.18 -2.78 -19.14
CA LEU A 68 -1.16 -2.12 -20.01
C LEU A 68 -0.59 -0.84 -20.64
N ALA A 69 0.22 -0.08 -19.89
CA ALA A 69 0.96 1.06 -20.42
C ALA A 69 1.99 0.63 -21.47
N ALA A 70 2.75 -0.44 -21.22
CA ALA A 70 3.71 -0.97 -22.18
C ALA A 70 3.04 -1.44 -23.48
N LEU A 71 1.89 -2.13 -23.39
CA LEU A 71 1.13 -2.57 -24.57
C LEU A 71 0.70 -1.41 -25.49
N VAL A 72 0.30 -0.27 -24.92
CA VAL A 72 -0.14 0.89 -25.71
C VAL A 72 1.04 1.73 -26.19
N TYR A 73 2.04 2.00 -25.35
CA TYR A 73 3.13 2.93 -25.70
C TYR A 73 4.30 2.26 -26.44
N ILE A 74 4.64 1.01 -26.11
CA ILE A 74 5.74 0.26 -26.73
C ILE A 74 5.21 -0.55 -27.90
N PHE A 75 4.21 -1.40 -27.67
CA PHE A 75 3.67 -2.30 -28.70
C PHE A 75 2.61 -1.65 -29.60
N LYS A 76 2.25 -0.38 -29.33
CA LYS A 76 1.29 0.42 -30.12
C LYS A 76 -0.09 -0.23 -30.32
N ILE A 77 -0.54 -1.04 -29.36
CA ILE A 77 -1.86 -1.67 -29.41
C ILE A 77 -2.91 -0.66 -28.93
N GLU A 78 -3.50 0.09 -29.86
CA GLU A 78 -4.43 1.19 -29.52
C GLU A 78 -5.78 0.74 -28.95
N ALA A 79 -6.13 -0.54 -29.05
CA ALA A 79 -7.36 -1.11 -28.48
C ALA A 79 -7.50 -0.82 -26.97
N PHE A 80 -6.40 -0.71 -26.24
CA PHE A 80 -6.37 -0.45 -24.80
C PHE A 80 -6.14 1.02 -24.43
N ARG A 81 -6.07 1.94 -25.42
CA ARG A 81 -5.84 3.37 -25.19
C ARG A 81 -6.85 4.04 -24.23
N PRO A 82 -8.14 3.68 -24.21
CA PRO A 82 -9.08 4.22 -23.21
C PRO A 82 -8.74 3.79 -21.78
N LEU A 83 -8.15 2.60 -21.61
CA LEU A 83 -7.85 1.98 -20.32
C LEU A 83 -6.48 2.38 -19.76
N VAL A 84 -5.60 2.96 -20.58
CA VAL A 84 -4.25 3.35 -20.15
C VAL A 84 -4.24 4.41 -19.05
N LYS A 85 -5.10 5.41 -19.14
CA LYS A 85 -5.17 6.49 -18.13
C LYS A 85 -5.47 5.94 -16.72
N PRO A 86 -6.56 5.18 -16.51
CA PRO A 86 -6.82 4.57 -15.21
C PRO A 86 -5.76 3.52 -14.84
N ALA A 87 -5.22 2.77 -15.79
CA ALA A 87 -4.18 1.77 -15.52
C ALA A 87 -2.88 2.38 -14.96
N ILE A 88 -2.43 3.51 -15.50
CA ILE A 88 -1.25 4.23 -14.98
C ILE A 88 -1.53 4.79 -13.58
N LEU A 89 -2.75 5.27 -13.32
CA LEU A 89 -3.12 5.72 -11.98
C LEU A 89 -3.10 4.57 -10.97
N ILE A 90 -3.61 3.39 -11.35
CA ILE A 90 -3.54 2.18 -10.53
C ILE A 90 -2.08 1.77 -10.31
N ALA A 91 -1.24 1.84 -11.34
CA ALA A 91 0.20 1.57 -11.25
C ALA A 91 0.90 2.50 -10.24
N ALA A 92 0.66 3.80 -10.35
CA ALA A 92 1.24 4.79 -9.46
C ALA A 92 0.76 4.62 -8.01
N LEU A 93 -0.54 4.38 -7.82
CA LEU A 93 -1.12 4.15 -6.49
C LEU A 93 -0.59 2.86 -5.85
N GLY A 94 -0.58 1.75 -6.59
CA GLY A 94 -0.08 0.47 -6.07
C GLY A 94 1.40 0.54 -5.69
N TYR A 95 2.24 1.23 -6.48
CA TYR A 95 3.65 1.41 -6.15
C TYR A 95 3.85 2.29 -4.92
N THR A 96 3.05 3.35 -4.78
CA THR A 96 3.12 4.24 -3.62
C THR A 96 2.68 3.53 -2.34
N ILE A 97 1.57 2.78 -2.40
CA ILE A 97 1.05 2.00 -1.27
C ILE A 97 2.04 0.91 -0.88
N GLY A 98 2.58 0.15 -1.83
CA GLY A 98 3.55 -0.91 -1.52
C GLY A 98 4.86 -0.37 -0.95
N ALA A 99 5.34 0.80 -1.40
CA ALA A 99 6.52 1.44 -0.81
C ALA A 99 6.26 1.87 0.66
N LEU A 100 5.07 2.40 0.95
CA LEU A 100 4.67 2.74 2.32
C LEU A 100 4.46 1.49 3.18
N GLY A 101 3.89 0.43 2.61
CA GLY A 101 3.69 -0.86 3.26
C GLY A 101 5.01 -1.46 3.70
N ILE A 102 6.01 -1.58 2.80
CA ILE A 102 7.37 -2.02 3.15
C ILE A 102 7.98 -1.14 4.25
N ALA A 103 7.78 0.18 4.21
CA ALA A 103 8.29 1.07 5.26
C ALA A 103 7.71 0.76 6.64
N VAL A 104 6.46 0.31 6.68
CA VAL A 104 5.77 -0.12 7.89
C VAL A 104 6.07 -1.59 8.22
N ASP A 105 6.40 -2.43 7.27
CA ASP A 105 6.62 -3.87 7.49
C ASP A 105 7.96 -4.16 8.17
N LEU A 106 8.91 -3.22 8.09
CA LEU A 106 10.17 -3.36 8.82
C LEU A 106 9.92 -3.32 10.34
N GLY A 107 10.34 -4.39 11.03
CA GLY A 107 10.39 -4.46 12.50
C GLY A 107 11.19 -3.33 13.16
N ARG A 108 12.07 -2.68 12.38
CA ARG A 108 12.76 -1.45 12.76
C ARG A 108 12.61 -0.38 11.69
N SER A 109 11.37 0.05 11.43
CA SER A 109 11.03 1.09 10.45
C SER A 109 11.97 2.32 10.43
N PRO A 110 12.45 2.87 11.56
CA PRO A 110 13.35 4.03 11.52
C PRO A 110 14.70 3.75 10.84
N LEU A 111 15.12 2.48 10.75
CA LEU A 111 16.38 2.07 10.15
C LEU A 111 16.30 1.81 8.64
N ILE A 112 15.17 2.10 7.99
CA ILE A 112 15.00 1.83 6.55
C ILE A 112 15.98 2.61 5.66
N ILE A 113 16.54 3.70 6.20
CA ILE A 113 17.55 4.54 5.55
C ILE A 113 18.92 3.85 5.58
N HIS A 114 19.16 2.95 6.53
CA HIS A 114 20.47 2.34 6.73
C HIS A 114 20.93 1.51 5.50
N PRO A 115 20.09 0.66 4.87
CA PRO A 115 20.43 0.03 3.60
C PRO A 115 20.62 1.04 2.46
N LEU A 116 19.86 2.14 2.44
CA LEU A 116 19.94 3.14 1.36
C LEU A 116 21.24 3.95 1.40
N TRP A 117 21.75 4.23 2.61
CA TRP A 117 22.93 5.09 2.80
C TRP A 117 24.21 4.31 3.12
N MET A 118 24.13 3.24 3.91
CA MET A 118 25.27 2.42 4.34
C MET A 118 25.13 0.99 3.81
N TRP A 119 24.99 0.90 2.49
CA TRP A 119 24.83 -0.36 1.75
C TRP A 119 26.03 -1.33 1.95
N GLN A 120 27.20 -0.79 2.34
CA GLN A 120 28.43 -1.49 2.72
C GLN A 120 29.08 -0.78 3.92
N PRO A 121 29.88 -1.47 4.76
CA PRO A 121 30.44 -0.91 6.01
C PRO A 121 31.28 0.35 5.80
#